data_AF-A0A699QNZ5-F1
#
_entry.id   AF-A0A699QNZ5-F1
#
_cell.length_a   1.000
_cell.length_b   1.000
_cell.length_c   1.000
_cell.angle_alpha   90.00
_cell.angle_beta   90.00
_cell.angle_gamma   90.00
#
_symmetry.space_group_name_H-M   'P 1'
#
loop_
_entity.id
_entity.type
_entity.pdbx_description
1 polymer ?
#
loop_
_entity_poly.entity_id
_entity_poly.type
_entity_poly.pdbx_seq_one_letter_code
_entity_poly.pdbx_strand_id
1 'polypeptide(L)'
;DSDPEGLFSYVAQQLAPLNLAYLHLIEPRILGNIEDENADPTPVAAKLMRKHYKGVIIAAGGFNGESAEAIIQEGNADLVAFGRHFIANPDLPERLRHNLPLNAYDRPTFFGGTEVGYTDYEFYSEECSTLLCIAIRRAIPKMPASRPILHPQALRAGDAVALVSPAGPVAEARVEAAVRELTSWGLRPRVYPHALDNIGFLAGNDADRISDLNDALADPEIRAVLCNRGGYGVQRILGQLDYEAVLRDPKLVVG
;
A
#
# COMPACT_ATOMS: atom_id res chain seq x y z
N ASP A 1 9.21 -18.77 9.86
CA ASP A 1 10.57 -18.78 10.41
C ASP A 1 10.52 -19.48 11.77
N SER A 2 11.52 -20.31 12.08
CA SER A 2 11.62 -21.03 13.36
C SER A 2 12.27 -20.22 14.49
N ASP A 3 12.99 -19.13 14.17
CA ASP A 3 13.57 -18.20 15.15
C ASP A 3 13.51 -16.73 14.65
N PRO A 4 12.31 -16.10 14.69
CA PRO A 4 12.16 -14.71 14.30
C PRO A 4 13.02 -13.74 15.14
N GLU A 5 13.18 -13.99 16.44
CA GLU A 5 13.94 -13.09 17.31
C GLU A 5 15.43 -13.08 16.94
N GLY A 6 16.02 -14.26 16.74
CA GLY A 6 17.41 -14.39 16.28
C GLY A 6 17.63 -13.74 14.91
N LEU A 7 16.72 -13.98 13.95
CA LEU A 7 16.81 -13.39 12.62
C LEU A 7 16.78 -11.86 12.67
N PHE A 8 15.76 -11.27 13.30
CA PHE A 8 15.62 -9.81 13.35
C PHE A 8 16.71 -9.13 14.18
N SER A 9 17.21 -9.80 15.23
CA SER A 9 18.38 -9.32 15.99
C SER A 9 19.63 -9.27 15.11
N TYR A 10 19.88 -10.31 14.31
CA TYR A 10 20.99 -10.33 13.37
C TYR A 10 20.86 -9.22 12.32
N VAL A 11 19.67 -9.08 11.70
CA VAL A 11 19.39 -8.01 10.73
C VAL A 11 19.65 -6.63 11.34
N ALA A 12 19.14 -6.37 12.55
CA ALA A 12 19.37 -5.11 13.24
C ALA A 12 20.85 -4.78 13.42
N GLN A 13 21.66 -5.78 13.79
CA GLN A 13 23.12 -5.64 13.95
C GLN A 13 23.82 -5.36 12.62
N GLN A 14 23.39 -5.97 11.52
CA GLN A 14 23.94 -5.71 10.19
C GLN A 14 23.56 -4.33 9.65
N LEU A 15 22.38 -3.80 10.02
CA LEU A 15 21.91 -2.48 9.61
C LEU A 15 22.52 -1.34 10.45
N ALA A 16 22.85 -1.59 11.71
CA ALA A 16 23.41 -0.59 12.63
C ALA A 16 24.63 0.19 12.09
N PRO A 17 25.64 -0.42 11.44
CA PRO A 17 26.79 0.32 10.94
C PRO A 17 26.53 1.13 9.65
N LEU A 18 25.38 0.95 8.99
CA LEU A 18 25.13 1.52 7.65
C LEU A 18 24.72 3.00 7.65
N ASN A 19 24.57 3.63 8.83
CA ASN A 19 24.15 5.02 8.99
C ASN A 19 22.90 5.39 8.17
N LEU A 20 21.85 4.56 8.30
CA LEU A 20 20.60 4.73 7.57
C LEU A 20 19.80 5.92 8.13
N ALA A 21 19.03 6.58 7.26
CA ALA A 21 18.18 7.70 7.66
C ALA A 21 17.14 7.27 8.72
N TYR A 22 16.50 6.12 8.54
CA TYR A 22 15.61 5.49 9.52
C TYR A 22 15.38 4.01 9.19
N LEU A 23 14.87 3.26 10.17
CA LEU A 23 14.19 1.98 9.97
C LEU A 23 12.69 2.18 10.15
N HIS A 24 11.88 1.64 9.24
CA HIS A 24 10.42 1.67 9.35
C HIS A 24 9.91 0.26 9.59
N LEU A 25 9.31 0.05 10.75
CA LEU A 25 8.94 -1.26 11.27
C LEU A 25 7.42 -1.33 11.39
N ILE A 26 6.85 -2.46 10.97
CA ILE A 26 5.42 -2.74 11.15
C ILE A 26 5.31 -3.74 12.29
N GLU A 27 4.62 -3.35 13.37
CA GLU A 27 4.40 -4.21 14.52
C GLU A 27 3.56 -5.44 14.15
N PRO A 28 3.93 -6.63 14.65
CA PRO A 28 3.24 -7.87 14.37
C PRO A 28 1.93 -7.93 15.17
N ARG A 29 0.89 -7.25 14.68
CA ARG A 29 -0.53 -7.53 14.98
C ARG A 29 -1.39 -7.65 13.71
N ILE A 30 -0.73 -7.63 12.57
CA ILE A 30 -1.37 -7.45 11.27
C ILE A 30 -1.05 -8.67 10.40
N LEU A 31 -1.99 -9.60 10.31
CA LEU A 31 -2.05 -10.59 9.22
C LEU A 31 -2.71 -9.91 8.02
N GLY A 32 -1.93 -9.14 7.26
CA GLY A 32 -2.42 -8.43 6.08
C GLY A 32 -3.39 -7.28 6.41
N ASN A 33 -4.69 -7.50 6.26
CA ASN A 33 -5.74 -6.50 6.55
C ASN A 33 -6.68 -6.98 7.67
N ILE A 34 -6.22 -7.83 8.58
CA ILE A 34 -7.02 -8.32 9.72
C ILE A 34 -6.23 -8.02 10.99
N GLU A 35 -6.89 -7.38 11.95
CA GLU A 35 -6.38 -7.29 13.32
C GLU A 35 -6.52 -8.67 13.94
N ASP A 36 -5.40 -9.25 14.38
CA ASP A 36 -5.49 -10.37 15.30
C ASP A 36 -5.88 -9.81 16.66
N GLU A 37 -7.15 -9.95 17.03
CA GLU A 37 -7.69 -9.54 18.33
C GLU A 37 -7.00 -10.26 19.50
N ASN A 38 -6.24 -11.34 19.24
CA ASN A 38 -5.47 -12.08 20.23
C ASN A 38 -3.97 -11.71 20.24
N ALA A 39 -3.51 -10.80 19.38
CA ALA A 39 -2.10 -10.41 19.36
C ALA A 39 -1.78 -9.45 20.52
N ASP A 40 -0.74 -9.80 21.28
CA ASP A 40 -0.28 -9.07 22.46
C ASP A 40 -0.12 -7.56 22.17
N PRO A 41 -0.80 -6.67 22.93
CA PRO A 41 -0.76 -5.21 22.80
C PRO A 41 0.63 -4.57 22.97
N THR A 42 1.64 -5.36 23.31
CA THR A 42 3.04 -4.92 23.44
C THR A 42 3.74 -4.81 22.07
N PRO A 43 4.37 -3.67 21.73
CA PRO A 43 5.26 -3.56 20.57
C PRO A 43 6.45 -4.52 20.71
N VAL A 44 6.56 -5.47 19.80
CA VAL A 44 7.62 -6.50 19.82
C VAL A 44 8.73 -6.14 18.85
N ALA A 45 8.38 -5.64 17.66
CA ALA A 45 9.35 -5.40 16.59
C ALA A 45 10.24 -4.20 16.90
N ALA A 46 9.67 -3.02 17.18
CA ALA A 46 10.45 -1.83 17.49
C ALA A 46 11.30 -2.01 18.74
N LYS A 47 10.74 -2.63 19.80
CA LYS A 47 11.46 -2.93 21.03
C LYS A 47 12.63 -3.88 20.82
N LEU A 48 12.44 -4.94 20.02
CA LEU A 48 13.53 -5.86 19.66
C LEU A 48 14.61 -5.14 18.84
N MET A 49 14.22 -4.41 17.81
CA MET A 49 15.14 -3.69 16.93
C MET A 49 15.93 -2.62 17.70
N ARG A 50 15.30 -1.89 18.61
CA ARG A 50 15.93 -0.84 19.43
C ARG A 50 17.08 -1.35 20.32
N LYS A 51 17.07 -2.64 20.72
CA LYS A 51 18.18 -3.25 21.46
C LYS A 51 19.49 -3.16 20.67
N HIS A 52 19.42 -3.29 19.35
CA HIS A 52 20.59 -3.41 18.46
C HIS A 52 20.77 -2.24 17.48
N TYR A 53 19.73 -1.44 17.23
CA TYR A 53 19.76 -0.30 16.32
C TYR A 53 19.52 1.02 17.07
N LYS A 54 20.45 1.98 16.92
CA LYS A 54 20.43 3.28 17.62
C LYS A 54 20.06 4.47 16.72
N GLY A 55 19.86 4.24 15.42
CA GLY A 55 19.34 5.28 14.52
C GLY A 55 17.83 5.50 14.71
N VAL A 56 17.26 6.33 13.82
CA VAL A 56 15.82 6.68 13.86
C VAL A 56 14.95 5.45 13.56
N ILE A 57 13.93 5.21 14.37
CA ILE A 57 12.91 4.16 14.16
C ILE A 57 11.54 4.81 14.00
N ILE A 58 10.88 4.49 12.90
CA ILE A 58 9.46 4.75 12.66
C ILE A 58 8.69 3.46 12.93
N ALA A 59 7.79 3.45 13.91
CA ALA A 59 6.91 2.32 14.19
C ALA A 59 5.55 2.51 13.53
N ALA A 60 4.99 1.44 12.98
CA ALA A 60 3.67 1.40 12.37
C ALA A 60 2.94 0.14 12.82
N GLY A 61 1.63 0.08 12.62
CA GLY A 61 0.86 -1.14 12.84
C GLY A 61 -0.03 -1.12 14.08
N GLY A 62 -1.15 -0.39 14.01
CA GLY A 62 -2.21 -0.44 15.03
C GLY A 62 -2.04 0.49 16.21
N PHE A 63 -1.16 1.48 16.10
CA PHE A 63 -1.08 2.54 17.09
C PHE A 63 -2.31 3.45 17.07
N ASN A 64 -2.75 3.82 18.27
CA ASN A 64 -3.62 4.96 18.57
C ASN A 64 -2.80 6.07 19.26
N GLY A 65 -3.44 7.17 19.67
CA GLY A 65 -2.74 8.28 20.34
C GLY A 65 -1.97 7.86 21.59
N GLU A 66 -2.61 7.11 22.48
CA GLU A 66 -2.02 6.68 23.77
C GLU A 66 -0.83 5.73 23.57
N SER A 67 -0.99 4.69 22.75
CA SER A 67 0.07 3.72 22.46
C SER A 67 1.22 4.31 21.65
N ALA A 68 0.96 5.32 20.81
CA ALA A 68 1.99 6.04 20.10
C ALA A 68 2.82 6.93 21.04
N GLU A 69 2.16 7.61 21.98
CA GLU A 69 2.86 8.38 23.00
C GLU A 69 3.71 7.46 23.89
N ALA A 70 3.14 6.34 24.33
CA ALA A 70 3.83 5.38 25.18
C ALA A 70 5.12 4.84 24.55
N ILE A 71 5.08 4.39 23.28
CA ILE A 71 6.28 3.80 22.64
C ILE A 71 7.40 4.83 22.42
N ILE A 72 7.04 6.10 22.20
CA ILE A 72 7.99 7.21 22.09
C ILE A 72 8.60 7.51 23.46
N GLN A 73 7.79 7.63 24.51
CA GLN A 73 8.26 7.89 25.87
C GLN A 73 9.16 6.78 26.42
N GLU A 74 8.88 5.53 26.07
CA GLU A 74 9.73 4.38 26.40
C GLU A 74 11.06 4.35 25.61
N GLY A 75 11.22 5.19 24.59
CA GLY A 75 12.40 5.22 23.72
C GLY A 75 12.48 4.07 22.73
N ASN A 76 11.39 3.32 22.54
CA ASN A 76 11.34 2.16 21.66
C ASN A 76 11.18 2.56 20.18
N ALA A 77 10.60 3.74 19.90
CA ALA A 77 10.54 4.37 18.58
C ALA A 77 10.76 5.89 18.68
N ASP A 78 11.14 6.53 17.59
CA ASP A 78 11.29 8.01 17.51
C ASP A 78 10.07 8.66 16.85
N LEU A 79 9.38 7.91 15.98
CA LEU A 79 8.23 8.35 15.21
C LEU A 79 7.22 7.21 15.12
N VAL A 80 5.93 7.56 14.98
CA VAL A 80 4.85 6.61 14.74
C VAL A 80 4.08 6.99 13.48
N ALA A 81 3.87 6.01 12.60
CA ALA A 81 3.13 6.19 11.36
C ALA A 81 1.67 5.72 11.50
N PHE A 82 0.74 6.60 11.11
CA PHE A 82 -0.70 6.33 11.12
C PHE A 82 -1.23 6.26 9.69
N GLY A 83 -1.75 5.09 9.30
CA GLY A 83 -2.49 4.92 8.04
C GLY A 83 -4.00 4.93 8.26
N ARG A 84 -4.51 3.88 8.91
CA ARG A 84 -5.95 3.63 9.14
C ARG A 84 -6.67 4.79 9.80
N HIS A 85 -6.14 5.30 10.90
CA HIS A 85 -6.73 6.45 11.58
C HIS A 85 -6.67 7.72 10.72
N PHE A 86 -5.62 7.89 9.91
CA PHE A 86 -5.48 9.08 9.06
C PHE A 86 -6.47 9.07 7.89
N ILE A 87 -6.82 7.88 7.37
CA ILE A 87 -7.90 7.74 6.37
C ILE A 87 -9.22 8.29 6.94
N ALA A 88 -9.58 7.87 8.16
CA ALA A 88 -10.84 8.26 8.79
C ALA A 88 -10.83 9.64 9.46
N ASN A 89 -9.65 10.23 9.66
CA ASN A 89 -9.48 11.47 10.41
C ASN A 89 -8.57 12.40 9.59
N PRO A 90 -9.12 13.21 8.69
CA PRO A 90 -8.33 14.09 7.83
C PRO A 90 -7.54 15.15 8.62
N ASP A 91 -7.92 15.37 9.87
CA ASP A 91 -7.34 16.24 10.88
C ASP A 91 -6.66 15.49 12.04
N LEU A 92 -6.25 14.23 11.83
CA LEU A 92 -5.62 13.40 12.87
C LEU A 92 -4.54 14.11 13.69
N PRO A 93 -3.62 14.92 13.11
CA PRO A 93 -2.61 15.63 13.90
C PRO A 93 -3.20 16.61 14.92
N GLU A 94 -4.30 17.29 14.60
CA GLU A 94 -5.02 18.18 15.52
C GLU A 94 -5.70 17.36 16.62
N ARG A 95 -6.37 16.27 16.23
CA ARG A 95 -7.07 15.40 17.17
C ARG A 95 -6.12 14.79 18.19
N LEU A 96 -4.96 14.28 17.76
CA LEU A 96 -3.95 13.75 18.68
C LEU A 96 -3.37 14.83 19.59
N ARG A 97 -3.07 16.03 19.06
CA ARG A 97 -2.49 17.12 19.86
C ARG A 97 -3.42 17.60 20.98
N HIS A 98 -4.72 17.65 20.71
CA HIS A 98 -5.72 18.17 21.62
C HIS A 98 -6.52 17.07 22.33
N ASN A 99 -6.12 15.80 22.15
CA ASN A 99 -6.80 14.62 22.70
C ASN A 99 -8.30 14.57 22.35
N LEU A 100 -8.63 14.87 21.09
CA LEU A 100 -10.00 14.91 20.57
C LEU A 100 -10.45 13.51 20.11
N PRO A 101 -11.76 13.22 20.14
CA PRO A 101 -12.31 11.96 19.66
C PRO A 101 -11.90 11.66 18.21
N LEU A 102 -11.57 10.40 17.92
CA LEU A 102 -11.28 9.94 16.56
C LEU A 102 -12.55 9.36 15.92
N ASN A 103 -12.76 9.65 14.65
CA ASN A 103 -13.71 8.93 13.81
C ASN A 103 -13.29 7.46 13.72
N ALA A 104 -14.27 6.56 13.77
CA ALA A 104 -14.06 5.16 13.47
C ALA A 104 -13.76 4.99 11.97
N TYR A 105 -12.74 4.20 11.65
CA TYR A 105 -12.50 3.80 10.27
C TYR A 105 -13.43 2.67 9.86
N ASP A 106 -13.79 2.64 8.59
CA ASP A 106 -14.60 1.58 7.99
C ASP A 106 -13.71 0.68 7.13
N ARG A 107 -13.43 -0.54 7.59
CA ARG A 107 -12.50 -1.43 6.87
C ARG A 107 -13.05 -1.91 5.51
N PRO A 108 -14.33 -2.28 5.39
CA PRO A 108 -14.96 -2.57 4.11
C PRO A 108 -14.72 -1.56 2.98
N THR A 109 -14.52 -0.27 3.29
CA THR A 109 -14.29 0.76 2.27
C THR A 109 -12.83 0.83 1.81
N PHE A 110 -11.90 0.21 2.54
CA PHE A 110 -10.49 0.21 2.18
C PHE A 110 -10.27 -0.52 0.86
N PHE A 111 -9.57 0.14 -0.06
CA PHE A 111 -9.24 -0.36 -1.39
C PHE A 111 -10.48 -0.63 -2.27
N GLY A 112 -11.64 -0.06 -1.93
CA GLY A 112 -12.91 -0.26 -2.64
C GLY A 112 -13.03 0.47 -3.99
N GLY A 113 -12.04 1.29 -4.37
CA GLY A 113 -11.97 1.95 -5.69
C GLY A 113 -12.93 3.12 -5.90
N THR A 114 -13.67 3.54 -4.87
CA THR A 114 -14.58 4.70 -4.90
C THR A 114 -14.09 5.79 -3.94
N GLU A 115 -14.75 6.95 -3.94
CA GLU A 115 -14.47 8.09 -3.05
C GLU A 115 -14.92 7.87 -1.59
N VAL A 116 -15.81 6.89 -1.38
CA VAL A 116 -16.38 6.52 -0.08
C VAL A 116 -15.31 5.88 0.79
N GLY A 117 -15.16 6.36 2.02
CA GLY A 117 -14.08 5.97 2.93
C GLY A 117 -12.74 6.64 2.66
N TYR A 118 -12.69 7.66 1.80
CA TYR A 118 -11.46 8.40 1.50
C TYR A 118 -11.63 9.93 1.53
N THR A 119 -12.81 10.43 1.18
CA THR A 119 -13.05 11.88 1.04
C THR A 119 -14.26 12.39 1.82
N ASP A 120 -14.99 11.48 2.46
CA ASP A 120 -16.29 11.66 3.10
C ASP A 120 -16.24 11.64 4.63
N TYR A 121 -15.05 11.50 5.22
CA TYR A 121 -14.86 11.61 6.67
C TYR A 121 -14.88 13.06 7.15
N GLU A 122 -15.60 13.31 8.25
CA GLU A 122 -15.73 14.64 8.83
C GLU A 122 -14.46 15.07 9.57
N PHE A 123 -14.11 16.36 9.44
CA PHE A 123 -13.15 17.01 10.31
C PHE A 123 -13.76 17.19 11.71
N TYR A 124 -12.94 17.21 12.76
CA TYR A 124 -13.43 17.61 14.07
C TYR A 124 -13.89 19.07 14.02
N SER A 125 -15.09 19.33 14.53
CA SER A 125 -15.59 20.68 14.77
C SER A 125 -16.20 20.75 16.17
N GLU A 126 -15.87 21.80 16.92
CA GLU A 126 -16.49 22.07 18.22
C GLU A 126 -18.01 22.33 18.09
N GLU A 127 -18.46 22.63 16.88
CA GLU A 127 -19.86 22.84 16.49
C GLU A 127 -20.65 21.54 16.27
N CYS A 128 -20.08 20.34 16.50
CA CYS A 128 -20.85 19.08 16.63
C CYS A 128 -21.50 18.94 18.04
N SER A 129 -21.98 20.08 18.53
CA SER A 129 -23.06 20.27 19.52
C SER A 129 -24.20 21.10 18.89
N THR A 130 -23.95 21.94 17.87
CA THR A 130 -24.98 22.54 17.02
C THR A 130 -24.36 23.19 15.76
N LEU A 131 -24.83 22.76 14.58
CA LEU A 131 -24.72 23.34 13.21
C LEU A 131 -24.03 24.72 13.07
N LEU A 132 -22.94 24.82 12.27
CA LEU A 132 -22.85 25.60 11.01
C LEU A 132 -21.42 25.54 10.41
N CYS A 133 -21.31 25.21 9.12
CA CYS A 133 -20.06 25.13 8.36
C CYS A 133 -19.29 26.45 8.20
N ILE A 134 -17.97 26.39 7.88
CA ILE A 134 -17.31 27.15 6.78
C ILE A 134 -15.95 26.52 6.40
N ALA A 135 -15.70 26.49 5.09
CA ALA A 135 -14.53 25.91 4.41
C ALA A 135 -13.25 26.77 4.47
N ILE A 136 -12.08 26.12 4.40
CA ILE A 136 -10.80 26.78 4.05
C ILE A 136 -10.04 25.93 3.03
N ARG A 137 -9.98 26.42 1.77
CA ARG A 137 -8.97 26.01 0.78
C ARG A 137 -7.68 26.79 1.03
N ARG A 138 -6.54 26.12 1.17
CA ARG A 138 -5.21 26.73 1.04
C ARG A 138 -4.44 26.09 -0.11
N ALA A 139 -3.79 26.96 -0.89
CA ALA A 139 -3.04 26.63 -2.09
C ALA A 139 -1.72 25.91 -1.76
N ILE A 140 -1.48 24.79 -2.44
CA ILE A 140 -0.25 24.01 -2.38
C ILE A 140 0.81 24.70 -3.27
N PRO A 141 2.07 24.87 -2.82
CA PRO A 141 3.12 25.50 -3.62
C PRO A 141 3.50 24.67 -4.85
N LYS A 142 3.78 25.36 -5.97
CA LYS A 142 4.22 24.75 -7.24
C LYS A 142 5.61 24.13 -7.10
N MET A 143 5.69 22.81 -7.27
CA MET A 143 6.93 22.05 -7.41
C MET A 143 7.68 22.39 -8.71
N PRO A 144 9.01 22.17 -8.76
CA PRO A 144 9.86 22.49 -9.92
C PRO A 144 9.40 21.76 -11.19
N ALA A 145 9.75 22.34 -12.35
CA ALA A 145 9.32 21.90 -13.68
C ALA A 145 9.46 20.38 -13.84
N SER A 146 8.32 19.69 -13.84
CA SER A 146 8.23 18.25 -13.91
C SER A 146 8.64 17.76 -15.29
N ARG A 147 9.34 16.62 -15.35
CA ARG A 147 9.39 15.79 -16.58
C ARG A 147 7.96 15.68 -17.15
N PRO A 148 7.79 15.66 -18.49
CA PRO A 148 6.46 15.55 -19.07
C PRO A 148 5.76 14.31 -18.50
N ILE A 149 4.61 14.52 -17.88
CA ILE A 149 3.79 13.45 -17.31
C ILE A 149 3.17 12.72 -18.50
N LEU A 150 3.38 11.40 -18.56
CA LEU A 150 2.72 10.56 -19.55
C LEU A 150 1.26 10.41 -19.14
N HIS A 151 0.35 10.76 -20.05
CA HIS A 151 -1.09 10.65 -19.84
C HIS A 151 -1.63 9.49 -20.69
N PRO A 152 -1.85 8.30 -20.12
CA PRO A 152 -2.50 7.22 -20.84
C PRO A 152 -3.95 7.59 -21.16
N GLN A 153 -4.49 7.02 -22.22
CA GLN A 153 -5.91 7.20 -22.56
C GLN A 153 -6.81 6.58 -21.48
N ALA A 154 -7.90 7.26 -21.14
CA ALA A 154 -8.95 6.70 -20.30
C ALA A 154 -9.63 5.51 -21.01
N LEU A 155 -10.00 4.48 -20.24
CA LEU A 155 -10.67 3.29 -20.75
C LEU A 155 -12.06 3.63 -21.31
N ARG A 156 -12.42 2.91 -22.36
CA ARG A 156 -13.73 2.94 -23.03
C ARG A 156 -14.23 1.52 -23.24
N ALA A 157 -15.55 1.36 -23.35
CA ALA A 157 -16.14 0.09 -23.76
C ALA A 157 -15.51 -0.39 -25.09
N GLY A 158 -15.11 -1.65 -25.15
CA GLY A 158 -14.38 -2.27 -26.24
C GLY A 158 -12.86 -2.36 -26.03
N ASP A 159 -12.29 -1.60 -25.09
CA ASP A 159 -10.85 -1.63 -24.82
C ASP A 159 -10.41 -2.96 -24.19
N ALA A 160 -9.24 -3.45 -24.59
CA ALA A 160 -8.66 -4.65 -24.02
C ALA A 160 -7.84 -4.34 -22.76
N VAL A 161 -7.97 -5.23 -21.77
CA VAL A 161 -7.35 -5.08 -20.45
C VAL A 161 -6.57 -6.34 -20.10
N ALA A 162 -5.26 -6.22 -19.89
CA ALA A 162 -4.42 -7.33 -19.48
C ALA A 162 -4.59 -7.62 -17.98
N LEU A 163 -4.71 -8.90 -17.62
CA LEU A 163 -4.60 -9.38 -16.24
C LEU A 163 -3.30 -10.16 -16.09
N VAL A 164 -2.38 -9.63 -15.29
CA VAL A 164 -1.02 -10.17 -15.06
C VAL A 164 -0.74 -10.32 -13.56
N SER A 165 0.23 -11.14 -13.18
CA SER A 165 0.57 -11.38 -11.77
C SER A 165 2.08 -11.16 -11.50
N PRO A 166 2.57 -9.92 -11.43
CA PRO A 166 4.00 -9.65 -11.30
C PRO A 166 4.55 -9.84 -9.88
N ALA A 167 3.72 -10.20 -8.89
CA ALA A 167 4.10 -10.38 -7.49
C ALA A 167 3.66 -11.75 -6.92
N GLY A 168 2.69 -11.77 -6.01
CA GLY A 168 2.21 -12.99 -5.35
C GLY A 168 1.09 -13.70 -6.11
N PRO A 169 0.89 -15.02 -5.88
CA PRO A 169 -0.10 -15.82 -6.60
C PRO A 169 -1.53 -15.39 -6.24
N VAL A 170 -2.44 -15.53 -7.20
CA VAL A 170 -3.87 -15.22 -7.04
C VAL A 170 -4.70 -16.48 -7.24
N ALA A 171 -5.82 -16.59 -6.52
CA ALA A 171 -6.75 -17.70 -6.71
C ALA A 171 -7.50 -17.53 -8.04
N GLU A 172 -7.58 -18.58 -8.84
CA GLU A 172 -8.25 -18.57 -10.16
C GLU A 172 -9.67 -17.98 -10.10
N ALA A 173 -10.48 -18.39 -9.13
CA ALA A 173 -11.84 -17.86 -8.93
C ALA A 173 -11.89 -16.32 -8.77
N ARG A 174 -10.83 -15.68 -8.25
CA ARG A 174 -10.75 -14.21 -8.16
C ARG A 174 -10.43 -13.58 -9.50
N VAL A 175 -9.58 -14.20 -10.32
CA VAL A 175 -9.29 -13.74 -11.68
C VAL A 175 -10.55 -13.89 -12.54
N GLU A 176 -11.27 -15.00 -12.44
CA GLU A 176 -12.55 -15.18 -13.12
C GLU A 176 -13.60 -14.14 -12.70
N ALA A 177 -13.65 -13.77 -11.42
CA ALA A 177 -14.51 -12.71 -10.93
C ALA A 177 -14.14 -11.35 -11.55
N ALA A 178 -12.84 -11.02 -11.60
CA ALA A 178 -12.35 -9.82 -12.26
C ALA A 178 -12.68 -9.80 -13.76
N VAL A 179 -12.53 -10.94 -14.46
CA VAL A 179 -12.90 -11.09 -15.87
C VAL A 179 -14.39 -10.82 -16.08
N ARG A 180 -15.27 -11.37 -15.23
CA ARG A 180 -16.72 -11.11 -15.31
C ARG A 180 -17.04 -9.64 -15.09
N GLU A 181 -16.44 -9.02 -14.07
CA GLU A 181 -16.68 -7.62 -13.74
C GLU A 181 -16.22 -6.69 -14.87
N LEU A 182 -14.98 -6.84 -15.37
CA LEU A 182 -14.46 -6.04 -16.47
C LEU A 182 -15.29 -6.21 -17.75
N THR A 183 -15.73 -7.44 -18.03
CA THR A 183 -16.63 -7.70 -19.18
C THR A 183 -17.97 -6.99 -19.01
N SER A 184 -18.51 -6.93 -17.79
CA SER A 184 -19.76 -6.21 -17.48
C SER A 184 -19.65 -4.70 -17.74
N TRP A 185 -18.45 -4.14 -17.62
CA TRP A 185 -18.16 -2.73 -17.97
C TRP A 185 -17.97 -2.52 -19.48
N GLY A 186 -18.14 -3.56 -20.29
CA GLY A 186 -17.96 -3.56 -21.74
C GLY A 186 -16.49 -3.67 -22.17
N LEU A 187 -15.57 -4.00 -21.26
CA LEU A 187 -14.15 -4.18 -21.57
C LEU A 187 -13.85 -5.60 -22.07
N ARG A 188 -12.67 -5.79 -22.66
CA ARG A 188 -12.18 -7.08 -23.17
C ARG A 188 -11.01 -7.58 -22.31
N PRO A 189 -11.26 -8.22 -21.16
CA PRO A 189 -10.19 -8.76 -20.32
C PRO A 189 -9.41 -9.88 -21.04
N ARG A 190 -8.09 -9.89 -20.89
CA ARG A 190 -7.16 -10.91 -21.39
C ARG A 190 -6.27 -11.38 -20.24
N VAL A 191 -6.47 -12.62 -19.81
CA VAL A 191 -5.60 -13.26 -18.80
C VAL A 191 -4.33 -13.72 -19.49
N TYR A 192 -3.17 -13.30 -18.99
CA TYR A 192 -1.87 -13.63 -19.57
C TYR A 192 -1.40 -15.04 -19.14
N PRO A 193 -0.53 -15.69 -19.94
CA PRO A 193 -0.20 -17.11 -19.78
C PRO A 193 0.21 -17.54 -18.37
N HIS A 194 0.99 -16.69 -17.67
CA HIS A 194 1.55 -16.99 -16.35
C HIS A 194 0.81 -16.30 -15.20
N ALA A 195 -0.34 -15.68 -15.48
CA ALA A 195 -1.10 -14.92 -14.47
C ALA A 195 -1.62 -15.79 -13.31
N LEU A 196 -1.75 -17.11 -13.50
CA LEU A 196 -2.22 -18.07 -12.50
C LEU A 196 -1.12 -18.99 -11.95
N ASP A 197 0.12 -18.82 -12.39
CA ASP A 197 1.23 -19.63 -11.92
C ASP A 197 1.46 -19.44 -10.42
N ASN A 198 2.00 -20.48 -9.77
CA ASN A 198 2.24 -20.47 -8.34
C ASN A 198 3.51 -21.24 -7.99
N ILE A 199 4.51 -20.51 -7.51
CA ILE A 199 5.75 -21.05 -6.95
C ILE A 199 5.93 -20.45 -5.56
N GLY A 200 5.36 -21.12 -4.56
CA GLY A 200 5.43 -20.71 -3.16
C GLY A 200 4.71 -19.38 -2.91
N PHE A 201 5.46 -18.33 -2.62
CA PHE A 201 4.91 -16.98 -2.40
C PHE A 201 4.92 -16.10 -3.67
N LEU A 202 5.38 -16.63 -4.82
CA LEU A 202 5.47 -15.92 -6.09
C LEU A 202 4.47 -16.48 -7.11
N ALA A 203 3.96 -15.62 -7.98
CA ALA A 203 3.11 -15.99 -9.11
C ALA A 203 3.93 -16.50 -10.31
N GLY A 204 4.61 -17.62 -10.16
CA GLY A 204 5.55 -18.13 -11.16
C GLY A 204 6.99 -17.64 -10.96
N ASN A 205 7.87 -18.01 -11.90
CA ASN A 205 9.28 -17.65 -11.82
C ASN A 205 9.52 -16.19 -12.29
N ASP A 206 10.74 -15.66 -12.12
CA ASP A 206 11.05 -14.27 -12.49
C ASP A 206 10.91 -14.02 -14.00
N ALA A 207 11.27 -15.00 -14.84
CA ALA A 207 11.21 -14.89 -16.30
C ALA A 207 9.77 -14.90 -16.84
N ASP A 208 8.93 -15.77 -16.29
CA ASP A 208 7.51 -15.87 -16.66
C ASP A 208 6.76 -14.58 -16.30
N ARG A 209 6.96 -14.08 -15.07
CA ARG A 209 6.29 -12.85 -14.59
C ARG A 209 6.70 -11.61 -15.38
N ILE A 210 7.98 -11.50 -15.76
CA ILE A 210 8.43 -10.37 -16.56
C ILE A 210 8.01 -10.50 -18.02
N SER A 211 7.93 -11.72 -18.57
CA SER A 211 7.38 -11.95 -19.91
C SER A 211 5.95 -11.43 -19.99
N ASP A 212 5.07 -11.89 -19.09
CA ASP A 212 3.67 -11.46 -19.06
C ASP A 212 3.55 -9.93 -18.94
N LEU A 213 4.34 -9.31 -18.06
CA LEU A 213 4.29 -7.87 -17.84
C LEU A 213 4.80 -7.08 -19.05
N ASN A 214 5.92 -7.47 -19.64
CA ASN A 214 6.47 -6.79 -20.82
C ASN A 214 5.59 -7.00 -22.05
N ASP A 215 5.07 -8.21 -22.26
CA ASP A 215 4.16 -8.50 -23.37
C ASP A 215 2.90 -7.64 -23.26
N ALA A 216 2.33 -7.52 -22.06
CA ALA A 216 1.17 -6.65 -21.81
C ALA A 216 1.46 -5.15 -22.04
N LEU A 217 2.65 -4.68 -21.65
CA LEU A 217 3.06 -3.30 -21.85
C LEU A 217 3.43 -3.00 -23.32
N ALA A 218 3.85 -4.00 -24.09
CA ALA A 218 4.21 -3.85 -25.50
C ALA A 218 3.04 -4.07 -26.46
N ASP A 219 1.99 -4.77 -26.04
CA ASP A 219 0.83 -5.10 -26.89
C ASP A 219 -0.02 -3.87 -27.22
N PRO A 220 -0.09 -3.40 -28.48
CA PRO A 220 -0.83 -2.19 -28.85
C PRO A 220 -2.35 -2.32 -28.70
N GLU A 221 -2.90 -3.53 -28.58
CA GLU A 221 -4.33 -3.73 -28.33
C GLU A 221 -4.72 -3.45 -26.87
N ILE A 222 -3.77 -3.58 -25.93
CA ILE A 222 -4.01 -3.43 -24.50
C ILE A 222 -4.01 -1.95 -24.12
N ARG A 223 -5.05 -1.50 -23.41
CA ARG A 223 -5.14 -0.12 -22.90
C ARG A 223 -4.92 0.02 -21.40
N ALA A 224 -5.09 -1.07 -20.66
CA ALA A 224 -4.75 -1.15 -19.24
C ALA A 224 -4.13 -2.50 -18.88
N VAL A 225 -3.18 -2.48 -17.95
CA VAL A 225 -2.57 -3.64 -17.32
C VAL A 225 -2.98 -3.66 -15.85
N LEU A 226 -3.78 -4.66 -15.46
CA LEU A 226 -4.21 -4.89 -14.08
C LEU A 226 -3.36 -5.99 -13.46
N CYS A 227 -2.65 -5.64 -12.40
CA CYS A 227 -1.90 -6.55 -11.56
C CYS A 227 -2.87 -7.25 -10.61
N ASN A 228 -3.11 -8.55 -10.79
CA ASN A 228 -4.13 -9.30 -10.07
C ASN A 228 -3.95 -9.30 -8.55
N ARG A 229 -2.71 -9.20 -8.07
CA ARG A 229 -2.37 -9.21 -6.66
C ARG A 229 -1.01 -8.58 -6.41
N GLY A 230 -0.91 -7.81 -5.32
CA GLY A 230 0.35 -7.40 -4.73
C GLY A 230 1.05 -8.52 -3.96
N GLY A 231 1.67 -8.17 -2.82
CA GLY A 231 2.48 -9.07 -2.01
C GLY A 231 3.96 -8.75 -2.14
N TYR A 232 4.78 -9.75 -2.45
CA TYR A 232 6.23 -9.62 -2.61
C TYR A 232 6.64 -10.21 -3.95
N GLY A 233 7.60 -9.59 -4.65
CA GLY A 233 8.27 -10.22 -5.80
C GLY A 233 8.47 -9.32 -7.01
N VAL A 234 7.69 -8.24 -7.16
CA VAL A 234 7.79 -7.34 -8.33
C VAL A 234 9.16 -6.65 -8.40
N GLN A 235 9.73 -6.28 -7.25
CA GLN A 235 11.05 -5.65 -7.16
C GLN A 235 12.20 -6.51 -7.71
N ARG A 236 12.00 -7.83 -7.84
CA ARG A 236 12.99 -8.75 -8.43
C ARG A 236 13.08 -8.63 -9.95
N ILE A 237 12.01 -8.14 -10.59
CA ILE A 237 11.88 -8.11 -12.05
C ILE A 237 11.88 -6.69 -12.63
N LEU A 238 11.81 -5.64 -11.80
CA LEU A 238 11.78 -4.24 -12.26
C LEU A 238 12.97 -3.87 -13.17
N GLY A 239 14.16 -4.41 -12.91
CA GLY A 239 15.35 -4.15 -13.73
C GLY A 239 15.28 -4.72 -15.16
N GLN A 240 14.27 -5.54 -15.45
CA GLN A 240 14.05 -6.21 -16.74
C GLN A 240 12.82 -5.63 -17.48
N LEU A 241 12.18 -4.60 -16.93
CA LEU A 241 11.01 -3.98 -17.53
C LEU A 241 11.40 -3.24 -18.82
N ASP A 242 10.60 -3.41 -19.87
CA ASP A 242 10.75 -2.68 -21.12
C ASP A 242 10.19 -1.26 -20.98
N TYR A 243 10.99 -0.36 -20.41
CA TYR A 243 10.63 1.05 -20.25
C TYR A 243 10.42 1.78 -21.58
N GLU A 244 11.06 1.33 -22.66
CA GLU A 244 10.88 1.93 -23.99
C GLU A 244 9.50 1.62 -24.55
N ALA A 245 8.98 0.40 -24.32
CA ALA A 245 7.59 0.08 -24.64
C ALA A 245 6.60 0.99 -23.89
N VAL A 246 6.82 1.23 -22.59
CA VAL A 246 5.97 2.11 -21.77
C VAL A 246 6.02 3.55 -22.26
N LEU A 247 7.20 4.06 -22.62
CA LEU A 247 7.38 5.43 -23.12
C LEU A 247 6.73 5.62 -24.49
N ARG A 248 6.78 4.59 -25.34
CA ARG A 248 6.24 4.61 -26.71
C ARG A 248 4.72 4.57 -26.76
N ASP A 249 4.08 3.77 -25.91
CA ASP A 249 2.61 3.69 -25.81
C ASP A 249 2.20 3.62 -24.32
N PRO A 250 2.02 4.77 -23.65
CA PRO A 250 1.63 4.80 -22.26
C PRO A 250 0.25 4.17 -22.04
N LYS A 251 0.19 3.20 -21.12
CA LYS A 251 -1.03 2.49 -20.70
C LYS A 251 -1.35 2.76 -19.24
N LEU A 252 -2.60 2.51 -18.83
CA LEU A 252 -2.93 2.47 -17.41
C LEU A 252 -2.30 1.23 -16.78
N VAL A 253 -1.62 1.37 -15.64
CA VAL A 253 -1.10 0.24 -14.85
C VAL A 253 -1.71 0.34 -13.46
N VAL A 254 -2.45 -0.68 -13.04
CA VAL A 254 -3.29 -0.67 -11.82
C VAL A 254 -2.97 -1.92 -10.99
N GLY A 255 -2.79 -1.79 -9.68
CA GLY A 255 -2.43 -2.91 -8.79
C GLY A 255 -2.43 -2.54 -7.32
#